data_AF-A0A3S0DUU6-F1
#
_entry.id   AF-A0A3S0DUU6-F1
#
_cell.length_a   1.000
_cell.length_b   1.000
_cell.length_c   1.000
_cell.angle_alpha   90.00
_cell.angle_beta   90.00
_cell.angle_gamma   90.00
#
_symmetry.space_group_name_H-M   'P 1'
#
loop_
_entity.id
_entity.type
_entity.pdbx_description
1 polymer ?
#
loop_
_entity_poly.entity_id
_entity_poly.type
_entity_poly.pdbx_seq_one_letter_code
_entity_poly.pdbx_strand_id
1 'polypeptide(L)'
;MQEITPENKKKFEVKMRSDGSGGIEKAIFIDDEILDWQIDMNSYMDAMRMGPMYQREIQRSIEEHFIESVSDFLERKVTMEEIKEAIKTGWI
;
A
#
# COMPACT_ATOMS: atom_id res chain seq x y z
N MET A 1 12.33 -3.58 -19.52
CA MET A 1 11.56 -4.21 -18.44
C MET A 1 12.57 -5.04 -17.67
N GLN A 2 12.82 -4.75 -16.39
CA GLN A 2 13.72 -5.59 -15.60
C GLN A 2 12.94 -6.80 -15.11
N GLU A 3 13.48 -8.00 -15.31
CA GLU A 3 12.93 -9.25 -14.78
C GLU A 3 13.21 -9.32 -13.27
N ILE A 4 12.20 -9.68 -12.48
CA ILE A 4 12.33 -9.84 -11.02
C ILE A 4 13.00 -11.18 -10.75
N THR A 5 14.30 -11.16 -10.46
CA THR A 5 15.04 -12.34 -10.00
C THR A 5 14.93 -12.48 -8.47
N PRO A 6 15.10 -13.68 -7.89
CA PRO A 6 15.01 -13.90 -6.45
C PRO A 6 15.97 -13.02 -5.63
N GLU A 7 17.08 -12.59 -6.23
CA GLU A 7 18.05 -11.67 -5.60
C GLU A 7 17.60 -10.20 -5.53
N ASN A 8 16.54 -9.80 -6.23
CA ASN A 8 16.01 -8.43 -6.26
C ASN A 8 14.66 -8.27 -5.54
N LYS A 9 14.17 -9.31 -4.85
CA LYS A 9 12.96 -9.22 -4.04
C LYS A 9 13.27 -8.50 -2.73
N LYS A 10 12.46 -7.50 -2.40
CA LYS A 10 12.50 -6.82 -1.11
C LYS A 10 11.51 -7.45 -0.14
N LYS A 11 11.86 -7.45 1.13
CA LYS A 11 10.98 -7.93 2.20
C LYS A 11 9.81 -6.95 2.33
N PHE A 12 8.58 -7.46 2.27
CA PHE A 12 7.36 -6.67 2.36
C PHE A 12 6.59 -7.07 3.62
N GLU A 13 6.44 -6.16 4.58
CA GLU A 13 5.74 -6.42 5.84
C GLU A 13 4.64 -5.39 6.07
N VAL A 14 3.48 -5.86 6.53
CA VAL A 14 2.41 -4.99 7.01
C VAL A 14 2.31 -5.14 8.52
N LYS A 15 2.60 -4.07 9.27
CA LYS A 15 2.57 -4.06 10.73
C LYS A 15 1.60 -3.01 11.24
N MET A 16 0.94 -3.31 12.35
CA MET A 16 0.16 -2.31 13.09
C MET A 16 1.13 -1.50 13.95
N ARG A 17 1.06 -0.17 13.89
CA ARG A 17 1.82 0.73 14.77
C ARG A 17 0.90 1.78 15.39
N SER A 18 1.35 2.38 16.49
CA SER A 18 0.67 3.57 16.99
C SER A 18 1.02 4.77 16.11
N ASP A 19 0.02 5.57 15.77
CA ASP A 19 0.17 6.82 15.03
C ASP A 19 0.71 7.98 15.90
N GLY A 20 1.04 7.71 17.17
CA GLY A 20 1.52 8.70 18.15
C GLY A 20 0.42 9.58 18.77
N SER A 21 -0.81 9.50 18.27
CA SER A 21 -1.99 10.24 18.76
C SER A 21 -2.97 9.34 19.55
N GLY A 22 -2.57 8.09 19.81
CA GLY A 22 -3.40 7.08 20.46
C GLY A 22 -4.25 6.24 19.50
N GLY A 23 -4.15 6.48 18.18
CA GLY A 23 -4.70 5.62 17.15
C GLY A 23 -3.74 4.50 16.78
N ILE A 24 -4.28 3.48 16.11
CA ILE A 24 -3.53 2.37 15.55
C ILE A 24 -3.65 2.46 14.03
N GLU A 25 -2.53 2.49 13.33
CA GLU A 25 -2.44 2.53 11.87
C GLU A 25 -1.75 1.27 11.34
N LYS A 26 -2.05 0.91 10.09
CA LYS A 26 -1.29 -0.09 9.34
C LYS A 26 -0.17 0.63 8.61
N ALA A 27 1.07 0.24 8.88
CA ALA A 27 2.24 0.70 8.16
C ALA A 27 2.84 -0.44 7.35
N ILE A 28 3.36 -0.08 6.18
CA ILE A 28 4.03 -0.99 5.27
C ILE A 28 5.53 -0.74 5.39
N PHE A 29 6.28 -1.84 5.50
CA PHE A 29 7.73 -1.83 5.57
C PHE A 29 8.27 -2.57 4.36
N ILE A 30 9.24 -1.97 3.69
CA ILE A 30 9.95 -2.54 2.55
C ILE A 30 11.43 -2.55 2.92
N ASP A 31 12.04 -3.73 3.09
CA ASP A 31 13.41 -3.90 3.61
C ASP A 31 13.69 -3.11 4.91
N ASP A 32 12.76 -3.24 5.87
CA ASP A 32 12.80 -2.58 7.18
C ASP A 32 12.68 -1.03 7.15
N GLU A 33 12.56 -0.43 5.97
CA GLU A 33 12.21 0.99 5.79
C GLU A 33 10.70 1.17 5.73
N ILE A 34 10.19 2.21 6.38
CA ILE A 34 8.75 2.51 6.37
C ILE A 34 8.37 3.20 5.06
N LEU A 35 7.35 2.67 4.39
CA LEU A 35 6.69 3.38 3.31
C LEU A 35 5.83 4.48 3.96
N ASP A 36 6.25 5.73 3.81
CA ASP A 36 5.53 6.90 4.30
C ASP A 36 4.28 7.16 3.44
N TRP A 37 3.27 6.31 3.63
CA TRP A 37 2.00 6.38 2.93
C TRP A 37 0.85 6.29 3.93
N GLN A 38 -0.06 7.24 3.85
CA GLN A 38 -1.23 7.33 4.72
C GLN A 38 -2.49 7.37 3.89
N ILE A 39 -3.49 6.58 4.29
CA ILE A 39 -4.86 6.71 3.77
C ILE A 39 -5.57 7.75 4.63
N ASP A 40 -6.15 8.76 4.00
CA ASP A 40 -7.14 9.60 4.69
C ASP A 40 -8.44 8.80 4.89
N MET A 41 -8.57 8.25 6.10
CA MET A 41 -9.73 7.48 6.50
C MET A 41 -11.02 8.32 6.52
N ASN A 42 -10.94 9.64 6.69
CA ASN A 42 -12.14 10.49 6.67
C ASN A 42 -12.73 10.55 5.26
N SER A 43 -11.89 10.83 4.26
CA SER A 43 -12.28 10.77 2.84
C SER A 43 -12.88 9.42 2.46
N TYR A 44 -12.30 8.32 2.94
CA TYR A 44 -12.86 6.97 2.70
C TYR A 44 -14.23 6.77 3.37
N MET A 45 -14.39 7.16 4.64
CA MET A 45 -15.66 7.03 5.36
C MET A 45 -16.77 7.89 4.74
N ASP A 46 -16.43 9.10 4.28
CA ASP A 46 -17.41 9.98 3.65
C ASP A 46 -17.86 9.43 2.29
N ALA A 47 -16.96 8.86 1.49
CA ALA A 47 -17.37 8.16 0.26
C ALA A 47 -18.23 6.92 0.51
N MET A 48 -17.96 6.16 1.58
CA MET A 48 -18.86 5.05 1.98
C MET A 48 -20.28 5.54 2.29
N ARG A 49 -20.42 6.73 2.88
CA ARG A 49 -21.72 7.35 3.18
C ARG A 49 -22.43 7.90 1.93
N MET A 50 -21.68 8.37 0.94
CA MET A 50 -22.23 8.92 -0.31
C MET A 50 -22.77 7.85 -1.26
N GLY A 51 -22.32 6.60 -1.12
CA GLY A 51 -22.86 5.45 -1.81
C GLY A 51 -21.81 4.61 -2.56
N PRO A 52 -22.20 3.42 -3.04
CA PRO A 52 -21.26 2.41 -3.54
C PRO A 52 -20.48 2.83 -4.80
N MET A 53 -20.99 3.78 -5.58
CA MET A 53 -20.26 4.33 -6.73
C MET A 53 -19.06 5.17 -6.28
N TYR A 54 -19.26 6.11 -5.34
CA TYR A 54 -18.20 6.95 -4.80
C TYR A 54 -17.17 6.14 -4.01
N GLN A 55 -17.61 5.14 -3.26
CA GLN A 55 -16.71 4.20 -2.58
C GLN A 55 -15.76 3.52 -3.57
N ARG A 56 -16.26 3.04 -4.72
CA ARG A 56 -15.42 2.39 -5.73
C ARG A 56 -14.41 3.34 -6.36
N GLU A 57 -14.80 4.58 -6.62
CA GLU A 57 -13.90 5.58 -7.19
C GLU A 57 -12.78 5.96 -6.22
N ILE A 58 -13.11 6.21 -4.94
CA ILE A 58 -12.10 6.47 -3.92
C ILE A 58 -11.20 5.25 -3.72
N GLN A 59 -11.77 4.05 -3.68
CA GLN A 59 -10.96 2.84 -3.58
C GLN A 59 -9.99 2.71 -4.76
N ARG A 60 -10.43 2.98 -5.99
CA ARG A 60 -9.56 2.94 -7.16
C ARG A 60 -8.42 3.98 -7.06
N SER A 61 -8.73 5.20 -6.64
CA SER A 61 -7.72 6.25 -6.44
C SER A 61 -6.71 5.88 -5.35
N ILE A 62 -7.16 5.31 -4.22
CA ILE A 62 -6.29 4.81 -3.16
C ILE A 62 -5.37 3.71 -3.71
N GLU A 63 -5.93 2.76 -4.47
CA GLU A 63 -5.17 1.66 -5.08
C GLU A 63 -4.12 2.18 -6.08
N GLU A 64 -4.49 3.13 -6.94
CA GLU A 64 -3.58 3.76 -7.92
C GLU A 64 -2.40 4.46 -7.22
N HIS A 65 -2.68 5.34 -6.26
CA HIS A 65 -1.64 6.06 -5.52
C HIS A 65 -0.75 5.15 -4.67
N PHE A 66 -1.32 4.07 -4.15
CA PHE A 66 -0.56 3.08 -3.40
C PHE A 66 0.44 2.34 -4.30
N ILE A 67 0.00 1.90 -5.49
CA ILE A 67 0.88 1.26 -6.48
C ILE A 67 1.98 2.22 -6.92
N GLU A 68 1.66 3.50 -7.17
CA GLU A 68 2.64 4.53 -7.52
C GLU A 68 3.69 4.67 -6.42
N SER A 69 3.26 4.82 -5.16
CA SER A 69 4.17 4.98 -4.02
C SER A 69 5.11 3.79 -3.83
N VAL A 70 4.59 2.56 -3.96
CA VAL A 70 5.39 1.33 -3.89
C VAL A 70 6.34 1.22 -5.09
N SER A 71 5.89 1.61 -6.28
CA SER A 71 6.70 1.57 -7.50
C SER A 71 7.87 2.56 -7.42
N ASP A 72 7.63 3.76 -6.92
CA ASP A 72 8.64 4.79 -6.70
C ASP A 72 9.65 4.33 -5.65
N PHE A 73 9.18 3.77 -4.54
CA PHE A 73 10.04 3.24 -3.48
C PHE A 73 10.97 2.10 -3.96
N LEU A 74 10.44 1.24 -4.83
CA LEU A 74 11.19 0.12 -5.40
C LEU A 74 11.99 0.48 -6.65
N GLU A 75 11.88 1.73 -7.13
CA GLU A 75 12.44 2.21 -8.40
C GLU A 75 12.07 1.31 -9.60
N ARG A 76 10.91 0.64 -9.53
CA ARG A 76 10.41 -0.26 -10.58
C ARG A 76 8.90 -0.22 -10.64
N LYS A 77 8.32 -0.51 -11.81
CA LYS A 77 6.87 -0.69 -11.93
C LYS A 77 6.43 -1.91 -11.15
N VAL A 78 5.43 -1.73 -10.30
CA VAL A 78 4.75 -2.79 -9.56
C VAL A 78 3.27 -2.80 -9.95
N THR A 79 2.67 -3.98 -9.92
CA THR A 79 1.23 -4.17 -10.14
C THR A 79 0.51 -4.47 -8.83
N MET A 80 -0.80 -4.24 -8.81
CA MET A 80 -1.63 -4.64 -7.67
C MET A 80 -1.58 -6.15 -7.39
N GLU A 81 -1.37 -6.97 -8.41
CA GLU A 81 -1.22 -8.43 -8.23
C GLU A 81 0.06 -8.79 -7.47
N GLU A 82 1.18 -8.16 -7.82
CA GLU A 82 2.45 -8.33 -7.10
C GLU A 82 2.33 -7.89 -5.65
N ILE A 83 1.68 -6.75 -5.38
CA ILE A 83 1.44 -6.27 -4.00
C ILE A 83 0.58 -7.28 -3.24
N LYS A 84 -0.51 -7.79 -3.84
CA LYS A 84 -1.37 -8.80 -3.21
C LYS A 84 -0.62 -10.10 -2.94
N GLU A 85 0.31 -10.48 -3.80
CA GLU A 85 1.21 -11.61 -3.59
C GLU A 85 2.22 -11.33 -2.47
N ALA A 86 2.77 -10.12 -2.42
CA ALA A 86 3.71 -9.70 -1.38
C ALA A 86 3.07 -9.67 0.01
N ILE A 87 1.83 -9.21 0.13
CA ILE A 87 1.06 -9.27 1.39
C ILE A 87 0.93 -10.71 1.90
N LYS A 88 0.85 -11.70 0.99
CA LYS A 88 0.71 -13.12 1.34
C LYS A 88 2.04 -13.80 1.62
N THR A 89 3.06 -13.50 0.81
CA THR A 89 4.36 -14.19 0.81
C THR A 89 5.38 -13.50 1.71
N GLY A 90 5.21 -12.21 1.97
CA GLY A 90 6.17 -11.35 2.64
C GLY A 90 7.26 -10.77 1.73
N TRP A 91 7.11 -10.87 0.40
CA TRP A 91 8.15 -10.50 -0.56
C TRP A 91 7.58 -9.79 -1.78
N ILE A 92 8.17 -8.65 -2.15
CA ILE A 92 7.79 -7.85 -3.33
C ILE A 92 8.96 -7.65 -4.27
#